data_AF-A0A2R2W6E2-F1
#
_entry.id   AF-A0A2R2W6E2-F1
#
_cell.length_a   1.000
_cell.length_b   1.000
_cell.length_c   1.000
_cell.angle_alpha   90.00
_cell.angle_beta   90.00
_cell.angle_gamma   90.00
#
_symmetry.space_group_name_H-M   'P 1'
#
loop_
_entity.id
_entity.type
_entity.pdbx_description
1 polymer ?
#
loop_
_entity_poly.entity_id
_entity_poly.type
_entity_poly.pdbx_seq_one_letter_code
_entity_poly.pdbx_strand_id
1 'polypeptide(L)'
;MDRWTIRFDYPRPPLTENQRHGWRQRASIVKKVRASARIEAEYRHQIPPLGYCRVTLTWVVATRHHRDEDNIVPTLKAMCDGLVDAKVVEDDIPLFMDKIMPRIVYDKEASPHLELLIEKAERGET
;
A
#
# COMPACT_ATOMS: atom_id res chain seq x y z
N MET A 1 12.02 -3.04 16.32
CA MET A 1 11.30 -3.52 15.11
C MET A 1 11.78 -2.72 13.91
N ASP A 2 12.12 -3.43 12.83
CA ASP A 2 12.51 -2.80 11.57
C ASP A 2 11.25 -2.28 10.85
N ARG A 3 11.33 -1.08 10.30
CA ARG A 3 10.23 -0.45 9.56
C ARG A 3 10.70 0.32 8.35
N TRP A 4 9.89 0.34 7.30
CA TRP A 4 10.13 1.05 6.05
C TRP A 4 8.89 1.87 5.70
N THR A 5 9.09 3.12 5.33
CA THR A 5 8.01 3.98 4.80
C THR A 5 8.35 4.32 3.36
N ILE A 6 7.47 3.91 2.45
CA ILE A 6 7.60 4.18 1.03
C ILE A 6 6.57 5.24 0.65
N ARG A 7 7.03 6.35 0.09
CA ARG A 7 6.16 7.40 -0.43
C ARG A 7 5.90 7.19 -1.93
N PHE A 8 4.63 7.21 -2.31
CA PHE A 8 4.20 7.24 -3.70
C PHE A 8 3.54 8.58 -3.98
N ASP A 9 4.02 9.29 -5.00
CA ASP A 9 3.47 10.59 -5.43
C ASP A 9 2.14 10.44 -6.21
N TYR A 10 1.22 9.67 -5.63
CA TYR A 10 -0.16 9.53 -6.06
C TYR A 10 -1.03 10.52 -5.28
N PRO A 11 -1.46 11.65 -5.89
CA PRO A 11 -2.29 12.63 -5.18
C PRO A 11 -3.68 12.09 -4.84
N ARG A 12 -4.10 11.02 -5.53
CA ARG A 12 -5.31 10.23 -5.27
C ARG A 12 -4.99 8.75 -5.41
N PRO A 13 -5.70 7.86 -4.70
CA PRO A 13 -5.56 6.43 -4.90
C PRO A 13 -5.78 6.06 -6.37
N PRO A 14 -4.85 5.35 -7.02
CA PRO A 14 -5.01 4.94 -8.41
C PRO A 14 -6.18 3.97 -8.61
N LEU A 15 -6.48 3.18 -7.57
CA LEU A 15 -7.60 2.23 -7.54
C LEU A 15 -8.50 2.55 -6.34
N THR A 16 -9.80 2.62 -6.60
CA THR A 16 -10.80 2.69 -5.53
C THR A 16 -11.93 1.68 -5.75
N GLU A 17 -12.67 1.34 -4.69
CA GLU A 17 -13.84 0.44 -4.80
C GLU A 17 -14.93 1.05 -5.69
N ASN A 18 -15.16 2.36 -5.56
CA ASN A 18 -16.22 3.06 -6.28
C ASN A 18 -15.93 3.33 -7.77
N GLN A 19 -14.76 2.94 -8.28
CA GLN A 19 -14.39 3.17 -9.69
C GLN A 19 -15.01 2.12 -10.62
N ARG A 20 -15.81 2.57 -11.58
CA ARG A 20 -16.45 1.71 -12.60
C ARG A 20 -15.59 1.57 -13.87
N HIS A 21 -14.34 1.14 -13.71
CA HIS A 21 -13.47 0.85 -14.84
C HIS A 21 -13.86 -0.46 -15.54
N GLY A 22 -13.71 -0.52 -16.86
CA GLY A 22 -13.72 -1.79 -17.58
C GLY A 22 -12.54 -2.67 -17.14
N TRP A 23 -12.69 -4.00 -17.25
CA TRP A 23 -11.71 -4.99 -16.75
C TRP A 23 -10.27 -4.75 -17.26
N ARG A 24 -10.11 -4.36 -18.54
CA ARG A 24 -8.79 -4.05 -19.13
C ARG A 24 -8.12 -2.84 -18.49
N GLN A 25 -8.90 -1.79 -18.26
CA GLN A 25 -8.39 -0.56 -17.65
C GLN A 25 -7.99 -0.82 -16.21
N ARG A 26 -8.84 -1.51 -15.45
CA ARG A 26 -8.55 -1.91 -14.07
C ARG A 26 -7.27 -2.74 -14.00
N ALA A 27 -7.13 -3.77 -14.85
CA ALA A 27 -5.93 -4.60 -14.90
C ALA A 27 -4.65 -3.80 -15.23
N SER A 28 -4.74 -2.83 -16.13
CA SER A 28 -3.61 -1.94 -16.46
C SER A 28 -3.18 -1.09 -15.27
N ILE A 29 -4.13 -0.53 -14.52
CA ILE A 29 -3.83 0.27 -13.33
C ILE A 29 -3.23 -0.61 -12.23
N VAL A 30 -3.81 -1.77 -11.95
CA VAL A 30 -3.27 -2.75 -10.99
C VAL A 30 -1.83 -3.10 -11.31
N LYS A 31 -1.53 -3.42 -12.57
CA LYS A 31 -0.16 -3.74 -13.00
C LYS A 31 0.83 -2.61 -12.72
N LYS A 32 0.42 -1.34 -12.93
CA LYS A 32 1.28 -0.18 -12.67
C LYS A 32 1.55 0.02 -11.18
N VAL A 33 0.52 -0.05 -10.34
CA VAL A 33 0.67 0.09 -8.88
C VAL A 33 1.54 -1.01 -8.32
N ARG A 34 1.28 -2.26 -8.71
CA ARG A 34 2.07 -3.45 -8.32
C ARG A 34 3.53 -3.32 -8.71
N ALA A 35 3.81 -2.94 -9.96
CA ALA A 35 5.17 -2.72 -10.43
C ALA A 35 5.89 -1.59 -9.66
N SER A 36 5.19 -0.49 -9.36
CA SER A 36 5.75 0.61 -8.58
C SER A 36 6.13 0.15 -7.17
N ALA A 37 5.23 -0.54 -6.48
CA ALA A 37 5.50 -1.03 -5.12
C ALA A 37 6.66 -2.04 -5.10
N ARG A 38 6.72 -2.93 -6.09
CA ARG A 38 7.86 -3.84 -6.25
C ARG A 38 9.18 -3.09 -6.41
N ILE A 39 9.24 -2.13 -7.34
CA ILE A 39 10.47 -1.39 -7.63
C ILE A 39 10.96 -0.62 -6.40
N GLU A 40 10.05 0.03 -5.69
CA GLU A 40 10.38 0.77 -4.47
C GLU A 40 10.91 -0.18 -3.38
N ALA A 41 10.22 -1.30 -3.11
CA ALA A 41 10.63 -2.24 -2.09
C ALA A 41 11.96 -2.95 -2.42
N GLU A 42 12.11 -3.47 -3.64
CA GLU A 42 13.26 -4.28 -4.06
C GLU A 42 14.51 -3.44 -4.30
N TYR A 43 14.40 -2.32 -5.02
CA TYR A 43 15.56 -1.59 -5.52
C TYR A 43 15.86 -0.31 -4.77
N ARG A 44 14.84 0.44 -4.31
CA ARG A 44 15.07 1.73 -3.64
C ARG A 44 15.26 1.58 -2.14
N HIS A 45 14.40 0.81 -1.51
CA HIS A 45 14.44 0.57 -0.07
C HIS A 45 15.17 -0.73 0.30
N GLN A 46 15.38 -1.62 -0.67
CA GLN A 46 16.11 -2.89 -0.51
C GLN A 46 15.61 -3.69 0.70
N ILE A 47 14.28 -3.77 0.84
CA ILE A 47 13.63 -4.44 1.97
C ILE A 47 13.97 -5.93 1.89
N PRO A 48 14.59 -6.52 2.94
CA PRO A 48 14.93 -7.93 2.93
C PRO A 48 13.66 -8.80 3.05
N PRO A 49 13.73 -10.11 2.76
CA PRO A 49 12.67 -11.03 3.13
C PRO A 49 12.40 -10.98 4.63
N LEU A 50 11.14 -10.72 5.01
CA LEU A 50 10.71 -10.52 6.39
C LEU A 50 10.06 -11.76 7.01
N GLY A 51 9.55 -12.68 6.16
CA GLY A 51 8.77 -13.84 6.58
C GLY A 51 7.34 -13.47 7.00
N TYR A 52 7.18 -12.47 7.86
CA TYR A 52 5.89 -11.89 8.24
C TYR A 52 6.00 -10.37 8.39
N CYS A 53 4.97 -9.65 7.94
CA CYS A 53 4.94 -8.19 8.05
C CYS A 53 3.54 -7.63 8.31
N ARG A 54 3.51 -6.42 8.85
CA ARG A 54 2.31 -5.59 8.95
C ARG A 54 2.42 -4.43 7.98
N VAL A 55 1.35 -4.16 7.25
CA VAL A 55 1.31 -3.13 6.21
C VAL A 55 0.16 -2.15 6.51
N THR A 56 0.48 -0.86 6.54
CA THR A 56 -0.50 0.22 6.67
C THR A 56 -0.35 1.20 5.51
N LEU A 57 -1.45 1.46 4.80
CA LEU A 57 -1.51 2.49 3.78
C LEU A 57 -2.14 3.77 4.36
N THR A 58 -1.44 4.89 4.23
CA THR A 58 -1.96 6.21 4.60
C THR A 58 -2.13 7.06 3.35
N TRP A 59 -3.32 7.65 3.17
CA TRP A 59 -3.55 8.70 2.19
C TRP A 59 -3.51 10.07 2.84
N VAL A 60 -2.44 10.81 2.56
CA VAL A 60 -2.28 12.19 3.02
C VAL A 60 -3.03 13.12 2.07
N VAL A 61 -3.95 13.92 2.60
CA VAL A 61 -4.84 14.80 1.84
C VAL A 61 -4.77 16.25 2.31
N ALA A 62 -4.79 17.18 1.36
CA ALA A 62 -4.80 18.62 1.64
C ALA A 62 -6.21 19.20 1.91
N THR A 63 -7.26 18.38 1.83
CA THR A 63 -8.65 18.82 1.95
C THR A 63 -9.45 17.92 2.88
N ARG A 64 -10.37 18.51 3.65
CA ARG A 64 -11.20 17.82 4.65
C ARG A 64 -12.47 17.16 4.10
N HIS A 65 -12.53 16.87 2.80
CA HIS A 65 -13.68 16.15 2.25
C HIS A 65 -13.80 14.77 2.92
N HIS A 66 -15.03 14.41 3.29
CA HIS A 66 -15.33 13.10 3.81
C HIS A 66 -15.04 12.03 2.74
N ARG A 67 -14.38 10.95 3.15
CA ARG A 67 -13.89 9.86 2.31
C ARG A 67 -13.89 8.60 3.14
N ASP A 68 -14.31 7.50 2.53
CA ASP A 68 -14.28 6.20 3.19
C ASP A 68 -12.89 5.56 3.06
N GLU A 69 -12.38 4.99 4.16
CA GLU A 69 -11.05 4.37 4.24
C GLU A 69 -10.99 3.05 3.44
N ASP A 70 -12.07 2.28 3.46
CA ASP A 70 -12.22 1.02 2.73
C ASP A 70 -12.20 1.21 1.21
N ASN A 71 -12.65 2.36 0.71
CA ASN A 71 -12.61 2.70 -0.70
C ASN A 71 -11.18 2.72 -1.28
N ILE A 72 -10.13 2.74 -0.44
CA ILE A 72 -8.71 2.74 -0.83
C ILE A 72 -8.12 1.31 -0.83
N VAL A 73 -8.82 0.33 -0.27
CA VAL A 73 -8.34 -1.06 -0.14
C VAL A 73 -7.88 -1.67 -1.48
N PRO A 74 -8.49 -1.39 -2.65
CA PRO A 74 -7.96 -1.83 -3.93
C PRO A 74 -6.53 -1.36 -4.23
N THR A 75 -6.18 -0.14 -3.82
CA THR A 75 -4.82 0.37 -3.96
C THR A 75 -3.89 -0.35 -3.00
N LEU A 76 -4.28 -0.52 -1.72
CA LEU A 76 -3.51 -1.29 -0.74
C LEU A 76 -3.23 -2.71 -1.25
N LYS A 77 -4.25 -3.41 -1.77
CA LYS A 77 -4.09 -4.76 -2.31
C LYS A 77 -3.07 -4.81 -3.44
N ALA A 78 -3.15 -3.90 -4.40
CA ALA A 78 -2.18 -3.87 -5.51
C ALA A 78 -0.75 -3.56 -5.05
N MET A 79 -0.58 -2.75 -3.99
CA MET A 79 0.73 -2.52 -3.37
C MET A 79 1.25 -3.76 -2.65
N CYS A 80 0.41 -4.46 -1.88
CA CYS A 80 0.75 -5.73 -1.22
C CYS A 80 1.21 -6.79 -2.23
N ASP A 81 0.51 -6.96 -3.36
CA ASP A 81 0.94 -7.84 -4.44
C ASP A 81 2.34 -7.48 -4.96
N GLY A 82 2.72 -6.19 -4.94
CA GLY A 82 4.04 -5.73 -5.33
C GLY A 82 5.12 -6.08 -4.29
N LEU A 83 4.78 -6.11 -3.01
CA LEU A 83 5.69 -6.59 -1.95
C LEU A 83 5.97 -8.09 -2.09
N VAL A 84 4.95 -8.87 -2.48
CA VAL A 84 5.12 -10.30 -2.81
C VAL A 84 6.04 -10.46 -4.02
N ASP A 85 5.84 -9.69 -5.09
CA ASP A 85 6.74 -9.71 -6.25
C ASP A 85 8.19 -9.35 -5.90
N ALA A 86 8.38 -8.46 -4.92
CA ALA A 86 9.69 -8.06 -4.40
C ALA A 86 10.28 -9.08 -3.41
N LYS A 87 9.57 -10.17 -3.11
CA LYS A 87 9.98 -11.22 -2.16
C LYS A 87 10.17 -10.72 -0.73
N VAL A 88 9.46 -9.65 -0.36
CA VAL A 88 9.41 -9.19 1.05
C VAL A 88 8.72 -10.24 1.92
N VAL A 89 7.67 -10.87 1.40
CA VAL A 89 6.99 -12.03 1.96
C VAL A 89 6.62 -13.02 0.85
N GLU A 90 6.28 -14.25 1.23
CA GLU A 90 5.96 -15.31 0.26
C GLU A 90 4.61 -15.10 -0.45
N ASP A 91 3.62 -14.57 0.26
CA ASP A 91 2.27 -14.32 -0.27
C ASP A 91 1.59 -13.18 0.53
N ASP A 92 0.48 -12.62 0.02
CA ASP A 92 -0.28 -11.56 0.68
C ASP A 92 -1.33 -12.08 1.67
N ILE A 93 -1.43 -13.40 1.85
CA ILE A 93 -2.40 -14.02 2.76
C ILE A 93 -2.10 -13.69 4.24
N PRO A 94 -3.10 -13.79 5.15
CA PRO A 94 -2.92 -13.50 6.58
C PRO A 94 -1.82 -14.30 7.29
N LEU A 95 -1.35 -15.41 6.70
CA LEU A 95 -0.22 -16.16 7.23
C LEU A 95 1.10 -15.36 7.19
N PHE A 96 1.26 -14.48 6.22
CA PHE A 96 2.51 -13.75 5.97
C PHE A 96 2.35 -12.22 6.05
N MET A 97 1.12 -11.71 5.97
CA MET A 97 0.88 -10.27 5.91
C MET A 97 -0.39 -9.85 6.64
N ASP A 98 -0.23 -8.99 7.64
CA ASP A 98 -1.33 -8.21 8.22
C ASP A 98 -1.58 -6.96 7.38
N LYS A 99 -2.77 -6.87 6.79
CA LYS A 99 -3.22 -5.70 6.02
C LYS A 99 -4.10 -4.83 6.92
N ILE A 100 -3.52 -3.77 7.48
CA ILE A 100 -4.25 -2.84 8.32
C ILE A 100 -5.15 -1.98 7.45
N MET A 101 -6.37 -1.69 7.95
CA MET A 101 -7.29 -0.78 7.27
C MET A 101 -6.59 0.54 6.91
N PRO A 102 -6.74 1.02 5.67
CA PRO A 102 -6.11 2.27 5.26
C PRO A 102 -6.52 3.43 6.17
N ARG A 103 -5.64 4.41 6.28
CA ARG A 103 -5.91 5.65 7.03
C ARG A 103 -5.96 6.81 6.07
N ILE A 104 -6.80 7.80 6.37
CA ILE A 104 -6.80 9.07 5.66
C ILE A 104 -6.37 10.16 6.64
N VAL A 105 -5.24 10.80 6.36
CA VAL A 105 -4.66 11.84 7.20
C VAL A 105 -4.79 13.18 6.50
N TYR A 106 -5.42 14.15 7.17
CA TYR A 106 -5.49 15.51 6.69
C TYR A 106 -4.25 16.29 7.12
N ASP A 107 -3.54 16.84 6.15
CA ASP A 107 -2.46 17.80 6.37
C ASP A 107 -2.61 18.94 5.35
N LYS A 108 -2.83 20.16 5.85
CA LYS A 108 -3.08 21.36 5.03
C LYS A 108 -1.83 21.81 4.25
N GLU A 109 -0.64 21.45 4.71
CA GLU A 109 0.65 21.91 4.16
C GLU A 109 1.29 20.82 3.28
N ALA A 110 0.84 19.57 3.40
CA ALA A 110 1.33 18.48 2.58
C ALA A 110 0.83 18.53 1.13
N SER A 111 1.72 18.18 0.20
CA SER A 111 1.30 17.74 -1.13
C SER A 111 0.60 16.38 -0.99
N PRO A 112 -0.61 16.18 -1.53
CA PRO A 112 -1.30 14.88 -1.43
C PRO A 112 -0.46 13.73 -2.00
N HIS A 113 -0.37 12.64 -1.27
CA HIS A 113 0.43 11.45 -1.62
C HIS A 113 -0.05 10.22 -0.85
N LEU A 114 0.48 9.04 -1.21
CA LEU A 114 0.28 7.81 -0.46
C LEU A 114 1.56 7.41 0.25
N GLU A 115 1.44 6.91 1.48
CA GLU A 115 2.53 6.35 2.26
C GLU A 115 2.22 4.90 2.62
N LEU A 116 3.10 3.98 2.22
CA LEU A 116 3.04 2.58 2.60
C LEU A 116 4.04 2.33 3.72
N LEU A 117 3.55 2.13 4.93
CA LEU A 117 4.34 1.69 6.07
C LEU A 117 4.38 0.16 6.08
N ILE A 118 5.57 -0.40 6.14
CA ILE A 118 5.86 -1.83 6.22
C ILE A 118 6.65 -2.06 7.50
N GLU A 119 6.14 -2.90 8.38
CA GLU A 119 6.75 -3.22 9.66
C GLU A 119 7.08 -4.70 9.70
N LYS A 120 8.32 -5.03 10.03
CA LYS A 120 8.67 -6.40 10.40
C LYS A 120 7.96 -6.74 11.70
N ALA A 121 7.18 -7.81 11.70
CA ALA A 121 6.42 -8.26 12.85
C ALA A 121 6.75 -9.72 13.16
N GLU A 122 6.46 -10.15 14.39
CA GLU A 122 6.49 -11.56 14.79
C GLU A 122 5.06 -12.08 14.91
N ARG A 123 4.85 -13.34 14.54
CA ARG A 123 3.53 -13.96 14.61
C ARG A 123 3.17 -14.22 16.08
N GLY A 124 2.26 -13.43 16.65
CA GLY A 124 1.77 -13.63 18.02
C GLY A 124 1.79 -12.40 18.93
N GLU A 125 2.31 -11.26 18.46
CA GLU A 125 2.18 -9.99 19.18
C GLU A 125 0.87 -9.31 18.74
N THR A 126 -0.21 -9.63 19.47
CA THR A 126 -1.47 -8.85 19.46
C THR A 126 -1.48 -7.92 20.66
#